data_AF-G9ZEH8-F1
#
_entry.id   AF-G9ZEH8-F1
#
_cell.length_a   1.000
_cell.length_b   1.000
_cell.length_c   1.000
_cell.angle_alpha   90.00
_cell.angle_beta   90.00
_cell.angle_gamma   90.00
#
_symmetry.space_group_name_H-M   'P 1'
#
loop_
_entity.id
_entity.type
_entity.pdbx_description
1 polymer ?
#
loop_
_entity_poly.entity_id
_entity_poly.type
_entity_poly.pdbx_seq_one_letter_code
_entity_poly.pdbx_strand_id
1 'polypeptide(L)'
;MPADIESILRAQSANPLAKVLLAAGHTQSGKADLAAPLWAELRRDLTPDHPLYRLIPPIADGKAATAAPTITVHIAADTLAALPDKARLYVSASLPGEKIPLAVRALAPAARQSIKLTDRDSMTGESISQHPQLTYRAILSADGNVSGTRVAEAETTAAGDAAVMLELP
;
A
#
# COMPACT_ATOMS: atom_id res chain seq x y z
N MET A 1 -18.33 28.22 28.56
CA MET A 1 -18.10 27.04 27.69
C MET A 1 -17.03 26.21 28.35
N PRO A 2 -17.16 24.87 28.43
CA PRO A 2 -16.07 24.04 28.96
C PRO A 2 -14.82 24.28 28.10
N ALA A 3 -13.64 24.34 28.73
CA ALA A 3 -12.39 24.52 28.00
C ALA A 3 -12.21 23.35 27.02
N ASP A 4 -11.99 23.65 25.74
CA ASP A 4 -11.68 22.65 24.72
C ASP A 4 -10.53 21.77 25.20
N ILE A 5 -10.68 20.44 25.04
CA ILE A 5 -9.67 19.47 25.48
C ILE A 5 -8.29 19.80 24.89
N GLU A 6 -8.25 20.32 23.66
CA GLU A 6 -7.01 20.79 23.03
C GLU A 6 -6.36 21.96 23.79
N SER A 7 -7.16 22.90 24.31
CA SER A 7 -6.68 24.03 25.12
C SER A 7 -6.07 23.56 26.44
N ILE A 8 -6.72 22.58 27.10
CA ILE A 8 -6.22 21.97 28.34
C ILE A 8 -4.92 21.21 28.09
N LEU A 9 -4.86 20.40 27.03
CA LEU A 9 -3.67 19.64 26.67
C LEU A 9 -2.49 20.54 26.28
N ARG A 10 -2.77 21.65 25.59
CA ARG A 10 -1.75 22.66 25.23
C ARG A 10 -1.21 23.39 26.45
N ALA A 11 -2.07 23.72 27.42
CA ALA A 11 -1.64 24.31 28.69
C ALA A 11 -0.76 23.36 29.52
N GLN A 12 -0.87 22.05 29.28
CA GLN A 12 -0.07 21.00 29.93
C GLN A 12 1.01 20.42 29.01
N SER A 13 1.53 21.18 28.05
CA SER A 13 2.52 20.71 27.06
C SER A 13 3.82 20.15 27.67
N ALA A 14 4.14 20.49 28.92
CA ALA A 14 5.25 19.91 29.68
C ALA A 14 4.96 18.48 30.20
N ASN A 15 3.70 18.06 30.24
CA ASN A 15 3.30 16.71 30.63
C ASN A 15 3.41 15.78 29.40
N PRO A 16 4.27 14.74 29.44
CA PRO A 16 4.46 13.84 28.30
C PRO A 16 3.16 13.11 27.90
N LEU A 17 2.26 12.82 28.86
CA LEU A 17 0.97 12.21 28.54
C LEU A 17 0.06 13.18 27.78
N ALA A 18 0.02 14.45 28.18
CA ALA A 18 -0.77 15.46 27.48
C ALA A 18 -0.25 15.68 26.05
N LYS A 19 1.08 15.67 25.88
CA LYS A 19 1.74 15.77 24.58
C LYS A 19 1.44 14.54 23.69
N VAL A 20 1.41 13.33 24.25
CA VAL A 20 0.98 12.10 23.53
C VAL A 20 -0.47 12.20 23.07
N LEU A 21 -1.39 12.61 23.95
CA LEU A 21 -2.81 12.74 23.61
C LEU A 21 -3.06 13.82 22.53
N LEU A 22 -2.34 14.94 22.62
CA LEU A 22 -2.41 16.00 21.62
C LEU A 22 -1.89 15.53 20.27
N ALA A 23 -0.74 14.87 20.24
CA ALA A 23 -0.15 14.34 19.02
C ALA A 23 -1.06 13.27 18.37
N ALA A 24 -1.65 12.39 19.17
CA ALA A 24 -2.63 11.39 18.71
C ALA A 24 -3.90 12.04 18.13
N GLY A 25 -4.43 13.07 18.79
CA GLY A 25 -5.59 13.82 18.31
C GLY A 25 -5.32 14.51 16.97
N HIS A 26 -4.13 15.08 16.79
CA HIS A 26 -3.71 15.66 15.51
C HIS A 26 -3.54 14.61 14.40
N THR A 27 -2.96 13.45 14.71
CA THR A 27 -2.87 12.32 13.77
C THR A 27 -4.27 11.86 13.32
N GLN A 28 -5.21 11.66 14.26
CA GLN A 28 -6.57 11.23 13.95
C GLN A 28 -7.34 12.26 13.12
N SER A 29 -7.07 13.55 13.35
CA SER A 29 -7.71 14.66 12.63
C SER A 29 -7.07 14.95 11.26
N GLY A 30 -6.10 14.15 10.81
CA GLY A 30 -5.39 14.35 9.55
C GLY A 30 -4.42 15.53 9.52
N LYS A 31 -4.09 16.12 10.67
CA LYS A 31 -3.17 17.27 10.82
C LYS A 31 -1.74 16.79 11.04
N ALA A 32 -1.19 16.07 10.07
CA ALA A 32 0.12 15.42 10.17
C ALA A 32 1.26 16.43 10.46
N ASP A 33 1.20 17.63 9.87
CA ASP A 33 2.19 18.70 10.07
C ASP A 33 2.29 19.18 11.53
N LEU A 34 1.19 19.09 12.27
CA LEU A 34 1.14 19.45 13.70
C LEU A 34 1.49 18.25 14.60
N ALA A 35 1.19 17.03 14.16
CA ALA A 35 1.48 15.81 14.92
C ALA A 35 2.97 15.44 14.88
N ALA A 36 3.61 15.54 13.70
CA ALA A 36 5.00 15.15 13.49
C ALA A 36 6.02 15.78 14.47
N PRO A 37 6.03 17.11 14.69
CA PRO A 37 6.97 17.71 15.63
C PRO A 37 6.73 17.25 17.08
N LEU A 38 5.47 17.04 17.50
CA LEU A 38 5.14 16.57 18.84
C LEU A 38 5.64 15.13 19.09
N TRP A 39 5.49 14.25 18.10
CA TRP A 39 6.04 12.89 18.17
C TRP A 39 7.58 12.88 18.19
N ALA A 40 8.22 13.79 17.46
CA ALA A 40 9.67 13.91 17.45
C ALA A 40 10.23 14.39 18.80
N GLU A 41 9.57 15.37 19.44
CA GLU A 41 9.91 15.82 20.79
C GLU A 41 9.73 14.70 21.82
N LEU A 42 8.59 14.00 21.81
CA LEU A 42 8.35 12.88 22.73
C LEU A 42 9.43 11.80 22.63
N ARG A 43 9.90 11.51 21.43
CA ARG A 43 10.96 10.50 21.21
C ARG A 43 12.33 10.97 21.69
N ARG A 44 12.58 12.28 21.70
CA ARG A 44 13.82 12.87 22.22
C ARG A 44 13.80 12.92 23.75
N ASP A 45 12.65 13.24 24.33
CA ASP A 45 12.51 13.51 25.75
C ASP A 45 12.28 12.22 26.57
N LEU A 46 11.63 11.20 25.99
CA LEU A 46 11.33 9.94 26.67
C LEU A 46 12.41 8.88 26.39
N THR A 47 12.87 8.21 27.44
CA THR A 47 13.74 7.05 27.30
C THR A 47 12.96 5.87 26.72
N PRO A 48 13.62 4.97 25.95
CA PRO A 48 12.96 3.79 25.36
C PRO A 48 12.27 2.86 26.36
N ASP A 49 12.73 2.85 27.62
CA ASP A 49 12.17 2.04 28.70
C ASP A 49 10.91 2.67 29.34
N HIS A 50 10.62 3.94 29.03
CA HIS A 50 9.48 4.65 29.60
C HIS A 50 8.15 4.06 29.07
N PRO A 51 7.12 3.85 29.91
CA PRO A 51 5.86 3.22 29.48
C PRO A 51 5.15 4.00 28.37
N LEU A 52 5.23 5.33 28.38
CA LEU A 52 4.68 6.18 27.31
C LEU A 52 5.45 6.11 25.99
N TYR A 53 6.71 5.66 26.00
CA TYR A 53 7.51 5.51 24.78
C TYR A 53 6.87 4.48 23.82
N ARG A 54 6.24 3.44 24.38
CA ARG A 54 5.50 2.42 23.61
C ARG A 54 4.28 2.97 22.86
N LEU A 55 3.79 4.14 23.26
CA LEU A 55 2.65 4.82 22.63
C LEU A 55 3.08 5.78 21.53
N ILE A 56 4.38 6.08 21.42
CA ILE A 56 4.90 6.88 20.32
C ILE A 56 4.86 5.99 19.08
N PRO A 57 4.15 6.37 18.01
CA PRO A 57 4.19 5.62 16.77
C PRO A 57 5.65 5.51 16.31
N PRO A 58 6.05 4.44 15.60
CA PRO A 58 7.36 4.40 14.95
C PRO A 58 7.54 5.67 14.11
N ILE A 59 8.78 6.06 13.84
CA ILE A 59 9.02 7.10 12.83
C ILE A 59 8.39 6.53 11.56
N ALA A 60 7.19 7.00 11.25
CA ALA A 60 6.75 7.02 9.88
C ALA A 60 7.76 7.97 9.28
N ASP A 61 8.84 7.40 8.74
CA ASP A 61 9.62 8.09 7.76
C ASP A 61 8.58 8.71 6.85
N GLY A 62 8.73 10.00 6.55
CA GLY A 62 7.97 10.66 5.50
C GLY A 62 8.21 10.01 4.13
N LYS A 63 8.34 8.68 4.04
CA LYS A 63 7.88 7.89 2.93
C LYS A 63 6.38 8.19 2.83
N ALA A 64 6.08 9.29 2.12
CA ALA A 64 4.83 9.53 1.44
C ALA A 64 4.18 8.18 1.17
N ALA A 65 2.94 7.97 1.66
CA ALA A 65 2.14 6.77 1.46
C ALA A 65 2.65 6.00 0.26
N THR A 66 3.49 4.98 0.50
CA THR A 66 4.41 4.46 -0.52
C THR A 66 3.57 4.16 -1.73
N ALA A 67 3.79 4.93 -2.80
CA ALA A 67 2.81 5.06 -3.87
C ALA A 67 2.48 3.65 -4.35
N ALA A 68 1.21 3.26 -4.21
CA ALA A 68 0.79 1.93 -4.62
C ALA A 68 1.23 1.75 -6.09
N PRO A 69 1.93 0.66 -6.42
CA PRO A 69 2.46 0.46 -7.76
C PRO A 69 1.30 0.50 -8.74
N THR A 70 1.49 1.29 -9.79
CA THR A 70 0.47 1.45 -10.83
C THR A 70 0.87 0.58 -12.01
N ILE A 71 0.22 -0.58 -12.13
CA ILE A 71 0.44 -1.53 -13.21
C ILE A 71 -0.54 -1.22 -14.34
N THR A 72 -0.01 -0.82 -15.48
CA THR A 72 -0.75 -0.62 -16.72
C THR A 72 -0.64 -1.88 -17.56
N VAL A 73 -1.76 -2.55 -17.81
CA VAL A 73 -1.82 -3.73 -18.67
C VAL A 73 -2.45 -3.33 -19.99
N HIS A 74 -1.76 -3.63 -21.09
CA HIS A 74 -2.27 -3.49 -22.45
C HIS A 74 -2.52 -4.89 -23.02
N ILE A 75 -3.70 -5.09 -23.59
CA ILE A 75 -4.07 -6.34 -24.26
C ILE A 75 -4.31 -6.01 -25.73
N ALA A 76 -3.68 -6.76 -26.64
CA ALA A 76 -3.90 -6.57 -28.06
C ALA A 76 -5.40 -6.73 -28.42
N ALA A 77 -5.86 -5.91 -29.36
CA ALA A 77 -7.28 -5.88 -29.74
C ALA A 77 -7.75 -7.23 -30.32
N ASP A 78 -6.90 -7.91 -31.10
CA ASP A 78 -7.19 -9.22 -31.67
C ASP A 78 -7.40 -10.27 -30.58
N THR A 79 -6.52 -10.29 -29.58
CA THR A 79 -6.65 -11.21 -28.44
C THR A 79 -7.88 -10.89 -27.61
N LEU A 80 -8.13 -9.61 -27.29
CA LEU A 80 -9.31 -9.19 -26.54
C LEU A 80 -10.63 -9.60 -27.24
N ALA A 81 -10.69 -9.49 -28.57
CA ALA A 81 -11.86 -9.89 -29.35
C ALA A 81 -12.08 -11.41 -29.39
N ALA A 82 -11.01 -12.20 -29.25
CA ALA A 82 -11.07 -13.66 -29.19
C ALA A 82 -11.39 -14.21 -27.78
N LEU A 83 -11.44 -13.34 -26.75
CA LEU A 83 -11.70 -13.78 -25.38
C LEU A 83 -13.18 -14.11 -25.16
N PRO A 84 -13.48 -15.22 -24.46
CA PRO A 84 -14.83 -15.51 -24.01
C PRO A 84 -15.23 -14.60 -22.84
N ASP A 85 -16.54 -14.43 -22.59
CA ASP A 85 -17.06 -13.57 -21.50
C ASP A 85 -16.60 -13.97 -20.10
N LYS A 86 -16.22 -15.24 -19.93
CA LYS A 86 -15.69 -15.78 -18.67
C LYS A 86 -14.20 -15.50 -18.47
N ALA A 87 -13.51 -14.91 -19.44
CA ALA A 87 -12.10 -14.61 -19.35
C ALA A 87 -11.81 -13.65 -18.19
N ARG A 88 -10.66 -13.84 -17.54
CA ARG A 88 -10.22 -13.01 -16.40
C ARG A 88 -8.76 -12.65 -16.56
N LEU A 89 -8.45 -11.42 -16.19
CA LEU A 89 -7.08 -10.91 -16.06
C LEU A 89 -6.67 -10.99 -14.59
N TYR A 90 -5.58 -11.70 -14.31
CA TYR A 90 -4.99 -11.78 -12.98
C TYR A 90 -3.71 -10.98 -12.97
N VAL A 91 -3.64 -9.96 -12.14
CA VAL A 91 -2.43 -9.18 -11.91
C VAL A 91 -1.93 -9.52 -10.52
N SER A 92 -0.70 -9.99 -10.42
CA SER A 92 -0.08 -10.36 -9.15
C SER A 92 1.25 -9.65 -8.97
N ALA A 93 1.59 -9.37 -7.71
CA ALA A 93 2.93 -8.95 -7.30
C ALA A 93 3.53 -10.02 -6.40
N SER A 94 4.76 -10.44 -6.67
CA SER A 94 5.54 -11.36 -5.85
C SER A 94 6.92 -10.78 -5.56
N LEU A 95 7.63 -11.35 -4.60
CA LEU A 95 9.03 -11.03 -4.40
C LEU A 95 9.87 -11.61 -5.55
N PRO A 96 10.97 -10.95 -5.94
CA PRO A 96 11.87 -11.48 -6.96
C PRO A 96 12.40 -12.87 -6.56
N GLY A 97 12.14 -13.88 -7.40
CA GLY A 97 12.53 -15.28 -7.17
C GLY A 97 11.54 -16.11 -6.34
N GLU A 98 10.50 -15.49 -5.79
CA GLU A 98 9.43 -16.17 -5.07
C GLU A 98 8.29 -16.60 -6.00
N LYS A 99 7.79 -17.82 -5.78
CA LYS A 99 6.66 -18.37 -6.54
C LYS A 99 5.31 -18.00 -5.94
N ILE A 100 5.29 -17.60 -4.67
CA ILE A 100 4.06 -17.25 -3.97
C ILE A 100 3.81 -15.75 -4.19
N PRO A 101 2.65 -15.37 -4.75
CA PRO A 101 2.30 -13.97 -4.90
C PRO A 101 1.98 -13.35 -3.54
N LEU A 102 2.54 -12.18 -3.29
CA LEU A 102 2.24 -11.34 -2.14
C LEU A 102 0.81 -10.81 -2.25
N ALA A 103 0.44 -10.33 -3.44
CA ALA A 103 -0.87 -9.77 -3.72
C ALA A 103 -1.38 -10.23 -5.09
N VAL A 104 -2.68 -10.45 -5.20
CA VAL A 104 -3.33 -10.87 -6.45
C VAL A 104 -4.65 -10.13 -6.61
N ARG A 105 -4.87 -9.59 -7.80
CA ARG A 105 -6.12 -8.94 -8.18
C ARG A 105 -6.65 -9.50 -9.48
N ALA A 106 -7.89 -9.98 -9.43
CA ALA A 106 -8.61 -10.48 -10.60
C ALA A 106 -9.55 -9.39 -11.15
N LEU A 107 -9.48 -9.14 -12.45
CA LEU A 107 -10.28 -8.14 -13.16
C LEU A 107 -10.86 -8.73 -14.45
N ALA A 108 -11.84 -8.04 -15.04
CA ALA A 108 -12.28 -8.33 -16.39
C ALA A 108 -11.20 -7.88 -17.40
N PRO A 109 -10.94 -8.62 -18.49
CA PRO A 109 -10.04 -8.18 -19.55
C PRO A 109 -10.56 -6.92 -20.26
N ALA A 110 -9.67 -6.00 -20.58
CA ALA A 110 -9.96 -4.81 -21.38
C ALA A 110 -8.67 -4.31 -22.04
N ALA A 111 -8.79 -3.59 -23.16
CA ALA A 111 -7.68 -3.21 -24.03
C ALA A 111 -6.56 -2.46 -23.30
N ARG A 112 -6.94 -1.55 -22.38
CA ARG A 112 -5.99 -0.82 -21.54
C ARG A 112 -6.58 -0.65 -20.16
N GLN A 113 -5.84 -1.11 -19.14
CA GLN A 113 -6.26 -1.00 -17.75
C GLN A 113 -5.12 -0.50 -16.90
N SER A 114 -5.42 0.41 -15.98
CA SER A 114 -4.49 0.85 -14.95
C SER A 114 -4.96 0.29 -13.61
N ILE A 115 -4.15 -0.58 -13.03
CA ILE A 115 -4.42 -1.32 -11.82
C ILE A 115 -3.50 -0.79 -10.73
N LYS A 116 -4.07 -0.41 -9.60
CA LYS A 116 -3.32 -0.19 -8.37
C LYS A 116 -3.42 -1.45 -7.52
N LEU A 117 -2.29 -2.11 -7.28
CA LEU A 117 -2.20 -3.18 -6.29
C LEU A 117 -1.99 -2.53 -4.93
N THR A 118 -2.85 -2.89 -3.98
CA THR A 118 -2.83 -2.32 -2.62
C THR A 118 -2.76 -3.44 -1.59
N ASP A 119 -2.47 -3.09 -0.34
CA ASP A 119 -2.44 -4.05 0.77
C ASP A 119 -3.76 -4.82 0.97
N ARG A 120 -4.88 -4.33 0.41
CA ARG A 120 -6.17 -5.08 0.40
C ARG A 120 -6.16 -6.28 -0.52
N ASP A 121 -5.30 -6.26 -1.54
CA ASP A 121 -5.11 -7.35 -2.48
C ASP A 121 -4.05 -8.35 -1.98
N SER A 122 -3.41 -8.06 -0.83
CA SER A 122 -2.40 -8.91 -0.20
C SER A 122 -3.02 -10.21 0.30
N MET A 123 -2.44 -11.32 -0.11
CA MET A 123 -2.80 -12.66 0.33
C MET A 123 -2.08 -13.08 1.61
N THR A 124 -0.91 -12.49 1.89
CA THR A 124 -0.09 -12.83 3.07
C THR A 124 -0.34 -11.88 4.25
N GLY A 125 -1.08 -10.78 4.03
CA GLY A 125 -1.28 -9.72 5.02
C GLY A 125 -0.08 -8.77 5.14
N GLU A 126 0.97 -9.00 4.35
CA GLU A 126 2.13 -8.12 4.26
C GLU A 126 1.83 -6.93 3.35
N SER A 127 2.44 -5.79 3.67
CA SER A 127 2.29 -4.56 2.89
C SER A 127 3.18 -4.59 1.65
N ILE A 128 2.56 -4.43 0.48
CA ILE A 128 3.25 -4.40 -0.82
C ILE A 128 4.32 -3.28 -0.83
N SER A 129 3.95 -2.15 -0.23
CA SER A 129 4.74 -0.94 -0.02
C SER A 129 6.03 -1.12 0.79
N GLN A 130 6.17 -2.21 1.55
CA GLN A 130 7.37 -2.48 2.35
C GLN A 130 8.51 -3.10 1.52
N HIS A 131 8.19 -3.65 0.35
CA HIS A 131 9.17 -4.32 -0.49
C HIS A 131 9.77 -3.34 -1.51
N PRO A 132 11.11 -3.19 -1.54
CA PRO A 132 11.76 -2.24 -2.45
C PRO A 132 11.70 -2.68 -3.91
N GLN A 133 11.58 -3.98 -4.17
CA GLN A 133 11.47 -4.57 -5.50
C GLN A 133 10.41 -5.66 -5.49
N LEU A 134 9.62 -5.69 -6.56
CA LEU A 134 8.56 -6.67 -6.78
C LEU A 134 8.58 -7.13 -8.23
N THR A 135 8.26 -8.41 -8.43
CA THR A 135 7.96 -8.98 -9.74
C THR A 135 6.46 -8.91 -9.97
N TYR A 136 6.06 -8.15 -10.97
CA TYR A 136 4.68 -7.99 -11.38
C TYR A 136 4.40 -8.92 -12.54
N ARG A 137 3.31 -9.67 -12.45
CA ARG A 137 2.90 -10.64 -13.45
C ARG A 137 1.44 -10.42 -13.80
N ALA A 138 1.15 -10.34 -15.10
CA ALA A 138 -0.19 -10.30 -15.65
C ALA A 138 -0.46 -11.60 -16.40
N ILE A 139 -1.52 -12.31 -16.01
CA ILE A 139 -1.95 -13.56 -16.63
C ILE A 139 -3.36 -13.37 -17.16
N LEU A 140 -3.54 -13.60 -18.45
CA LEU A 140 -4.85 -13.62 -19.09
C LEU A 140 -5.33 -15.07 -19.20
N SER A 141 -6.42 -15.40 -18.53
CA SER A 141 -7.06 -16.72 -18.58
C SER A 141 -8.34 -16.65 -19.41
N ALA A 142 -8.51 -17.58 -20.35
CA ALA A 142 -9.74 -17.71 -21.15
C ALA A 142 -10.87 -18.37 -20.37
N ASP A 143 -10.57 -19.25 -19.44
CA ASP A 143 -11.54 -20.03 -18.68
C ASP A 143 -11.94 -19.39 -17.36
N GLY A 144 -11.31 -18.26 -17.00
CA GLY A 144 -11.59 -17.52 -15.77
C GLY A 144 -10.97 -18.17 -14.53
N ASN A 145 -9.92 -18.99 -14.72
CA ASN A 145 -9.22 -19.67 -13.66
C ASN A 145 -7.71 -19.35 -13.74
N VAL A 146 -7.12 -18.90 -12.63
CA VAL A 146 -5.70 -18.52 -12.55
C VAL A 146 -4.74 -19.69 -12.85
N SER A 147 -5.18 -20.91 -12.55
CA SER A 147 -4.44 -22.15 -12.85
C SER A 147 -4.91 -22.85 -14.13
N GLY A 148 -5.82 -22.20 -14.87
CA GLY A 148 -6.46 -22.72 -16.08
C GLY A 148 -5.65 -22.51 -17.36
N THR A 149 -6.34 -22.49 -18.49
CA THR A 149 -5.74 -22.24 -19.80
C THR A 149 -5.34 -20.77 -19.93
N ARG A 150 -4.03 -20.52 -19.84
CA ARG A 150 -3.43 -19.19 -20.01
C ARG A 150 -3.34 -18.84 -21.49
N VAL A 151 -3.96 -17.73 -21.86
CA VAL A 151 -3.95 -17.19 -23.23
C VAL A 151 -2.69 -16.38 -23.46
N ALA A 152 -2.36 -15.52 -22.50
CA ALA A 152 -1.21 -14.64 -22.56
C ALA A 152 -0.67 -14.41 -21.15
N GLU A 153 0.63 -14.17 -21.05
CA GLU A 153 1.31 -13.87 -19.81
C GLU A 153 2.46 -12.90 -20.07
N ALA A 154 2.62 -11.93 -19.16
CA ALA A 154 3.78 -11.06 -19.13
C ALA A 154 4.23 -10.87 -17.68
N GLU A 155 5.54 -10.82 -17.48
CA GLU A 155 6.13 -10.53 -16.18
C GLU A 155 7.24 -9.50 -16.30
N THR A 156 7.43 -8.71 -15.25
CA THR A 156 8.52 -7.74 -15.17
C THR A 156 8.85 -7.44 -13.71
N THR A 157 10.11 -7.17 -13.44
CA THR A 157 10.58 -6.83 -12.08
C THR A 157 10.91 -5.35 -12.04
N ALA A 158 10.29 -4.65 -11.10
CA ALA A 158 10.49 -3.21 -10.93
C ALA A 158 10.46 -2.85 -9.44
N ALA A 159 10.66 -1.57 -9.14
CA ALA A 159 10.51 -1.08 -7.76
C ALA A 159 9.07 -1.29 -7.25
N GLY A 160 8.92 -1.44 -5.94
CA GLY A 160 7.62 -1.68 -5.29
C GLY A 160 6.58 -0.57 -5.47
N ASP A 161 7.02 0.61 -5.88
CA ASP A 161 6.22 1.81 -6.16
C ASP A 161 6.28 2.24 -7.64
N ALA A 162 6.90 1.43 -8.50
CA ALA A 162 7.09 1.77 -9.90
C ALA A 162 5.77 1.79 -10.69
N ALA A 163 5.73 2.65 -11.71
CA ALA A 163 4.77 2.52 -12.80
C ALA A 163 5.25 1.41 -13.74
N VAL A 164 4.44 0.35 -13.86
CA VAL A 164 4.79 -0.85 -14.60
C VAL A 164 3.91 -0.97 -15.82
N MET A 165 4.47 -1.32 -16.96
CA MET A 165 3.70 -1.60 -18.18
C MET A 165 3.90 -3.05 -18.59
N LEU A 166 2.79 -3.78 -18.73
CA LEU A 166 2.75 -5.17 -19.17
C LEU A 166 1.93 -5.25 -20.46
N GLU A 167 2.57 -5.70 -21.53
CA GLU A 167 1.92 -5.90 -22.82
C GLU A 167 1.63 -7.38 -23.02
N LEU A 168 0.35 -7.69 -23.21
CA LEU A 168 -0.13 -9.03 -23.52
C LEU A 168 -0.46 -9.08 -25.01
N PRO A 169 0.09 -10.06 -25.75
CA PRO A 169 -0.25 -10.27 -27.16
C PRO A 169 -1.72 -10.64 -27.33
#